data_AF-A0A1S4AW06-F1
#
_entry.id   AF-A0A1S4AW06-F1
#
_cell.length_a   1.000
_cell.length_b   1.000
_cell.length_c   1.000
_cell.angle_alpha   90.00
_cell.angle_beta   90.00
_cell.angle_gamma   90.00
#
_symmetry.space_group_name_H-M   'P 1'
#
loop_
_entity.id
_entity.type
_entity.pdbx_description
1 polymer ?
#
loop_
_entity_poly.entity_id
_entity_poly.type
_entity_poly.pdbx_seq_one_letter_code
_entity_poly.pdbx_strand_id
1 'polypeptide(L)'
;MQATSLISSADLILVALSGSRSIGNGRCFDIIFCLYNQSGSGRLHPATEQRFRKKLDRLSPLGGDGNVTLDATPEVFDNQYFKDLVNGRRFLKSDKTLFKYHLTREYVRWFSANQDKFFEAFVEGMIKMGDQSGCAGEIRRNCEVPNSHRLEQRREISSPEPLIQLEKL
;
A
#
# COMPACT_ATOMS: atom_id res chain seq x y z
N MET A 1 18.19 29.75 16.76
CA MET A 1 17.34 29.75 15.54
C MET A 1 17.38 28.34 14.97
N GLN A 2 16.31 27.58 14.75
CA GLN A 2 14.95 27.51 15.26
C GLN A 2 14.41 26.17 14.74
N ALA A 3 13.74 25.38 15.60
CA ALA A 3 12.79 24.32 15.26
C ALA A 3 13.18 23.25 14.22
N THR A 4 13.91 22.21 14.64
CA THR A 4 13.71 20.85 14.10
C THR A 4 12.35 20.35 14.60
N SER A 5 11.27 20.74 13.92
CA SER A 5 9.95 20.17 14.13
C SER A 5 10.04 18.67 13.88
N LEU A 6 9.55 17.89 14.83
CA LEU A 6 9.54 16.43 14.86
C LEU A 6 8.82 15.87 13.63
N ILE A 7 9.63 15.63 12.60
CA ILE A 7 9.39 14.74 11.47
C ILE A 7 9.28 13.32 12.08
N SER A 8 8.06 12.81 12.23
CA SER A 8 7.86 11.44 12.72
C SER A 8 8.31 10.47 11.64
N SER A 9 9.13 9.48 11.99
CA SER A 9 9.52 8.40 11.08
C SER A 9 8.31 7.68 10.47
N ALA A 10 7.18 7.66 11.18
CA ALA A 10 5.93 7.09 10.69
C ALA A 10 5.32 7.88 9.52
N ASP A 11 5.40 9.22 9.53
CA ASP A 11 4.86 10.04 8.44
C ASP A 11 5.70 9.88 7.17
N LEU A 12 7.03 9.82 7.31
CA LEU A 12 7.95 9.51 6.21
C LEU A 12 7.60 8.16 5.57
N ILE A 13 7.47 7.11 6.38
CA ILE A 13 7.15 5.76 5.93
C ILE A 13 5.76 5.71 5.27
N LEU A 14 4.75 6.37 5.86
CA LEU A 14 3.42 6.46 5.29
C LEU A 14 3.44 7.10 3.89
N VAL A 15 4.16 8.21 3.74
CA VAL A 15 4.28 8.90 2.44
C VAL A 15 5.06 8.05 1.44
N ALA A 16 6.17 7.42 1.86
CA ALA A 16 6.96 6.56 1.00
C ALA A 16 6.12 5.37 0.49
N LEU A 17 5.47 4.62 1.39
CA LEU A 17 4.66 3.45 1.02
C LEU A 17 3.46 3.78 0.15
N SER A 18 2.92 5.01 0.25
CA SER A 18 1.89 5.48 -0.68
C SER A 18 2.38 5.54 -2.14
N GLY A 19 3.70 5.68 -2.33
CA GLY A 19 4.38 5.56 -3.62
C GLY A 19 4.26 4.18 -4.30
N SER A 20 3.80 3.14 -3.60
CA SER A 20 3.43 1.84 -4.21
C SER A 20 2.45 1.99 -5.39
N ARG A 21 1.65 3.06 -5.40
CA ARG A 21 0.73 3.40 -6.50
C ARG A 21 1.42 4.01 -7.73
N SER A 22 2.75 4.00 -7.80
CA SER A 22 3.54 4.34 -9.00
C SER A 22 3.41 3.27 -10.09
N ILE A 23 3.21 2.01 -9.69
CA ILE A 23 3.08 0.88 -10.60
C ILE A 23 1.68 0.27 -10.55
N GLY A 24 1.24 -0.32 -11.66
CA GLY A 24 0.00 -1.08 -11.77
C GLY A 24 -1.19 -0.28 -12.29
N ASN A 25 -2.31 -0.99 -12.43
CA ASN A 25 -3.57 -0.47 -12.94
C ASN A 25 -4.65 -0.55 -11.86
N GLY A 26 -5.59 0.39 -11.89
CA GLY A 26 -6.80 0.34 -11.09
C GLY A 26 -8.00 0.04 -11.97
N ARG A 27 -8.98 -0.70 -11.45
CA ARG A 27 -10.25 -0.86 -12.14
C ARG A 27 -11.03 0.45 -12.11
N CYS A 28 -11.65 0.82 -13.22
CA CYS A 28 -12.34 2.09 -13.28
C CYS A 28 -13.51 2.18 -12.29
N PHE A 29 -14.21 1.07 -12.03
CA PHE A 29 -15.27 1.01 -11.02
C PHE A 29 -14.77 1.45 -9.64
N ASP A 30 -13.63 0.94 -9.18
CA ASP A 30 -13.07 1.26 -7.87
C ASP A 30 -12.68 2.74 -7.79
N ILE A 31 -12.09 3.27 -8.86
CA ILE A 31 -11.68 4.68 -8.96
C ILE A 31 -12.91 5.59 -8.99
N ILE A 32 -13.95 5.26 -9.77
CA ILE A 32 -15.22 6.00 -9.87
C ILE A 32 -15.93 5.98 -8.52
N PHE A 33 -16.05 4.82 -7.87
CA PHE A 33 -16.66 4.71 -6.56
C PHE A 33 -15.96 5.63 -5.56
N CYS A 34 -14.62 5.58 -5.51
CA CYS A 34 -13.84 6.50 -4.69
C CYS A 34 -14.08 7.96 -5.08
N LEU A 35 -14.23 8.31 -6.36
CA LEU A 35 -14.36 9.69 -6.81
C LEU A 35 -15.74 10.32 -6.57
N TYR A 36 -16.82 9.55 -6.69
CA TYR A 36 -18.20 10.05 -6.57
C TYR A 36 -18.75 9.93 -5.14
N ASN A 37 -18.28 8.95 -4.34
CA ASN A 37 -18.75 8.75 -2.96
C ASN A 37 -17.89 9.44 -1.89
N GLN A 38 -16.88 10.21 -2.29
CA GLN A 38 -15.94 10.89 -1.39
C GLN A 38 -16.58 11.95 -0.46
N SER A 39 -17.74 12.46 -0.82
CA SER A 39 -18.49 13.50 -0.09
C SER A 39 -19.87 13.07 0.37
N GLY A 40 -20.27 11.81 0.15
CA GLY A 40 -21.63 11.32 0.42
C GLY A 40 -22.72 11.97 -0.45
N SER A 41 -22.35 12.91 -1.31
CA SER A 41 -23.27 13.70 -2.14
C SER A 41 -23.51 13.12 -3.54
N GLY A 42 -22.84 12.02 -3.89
CA GLY A 42 -22.86 11.44 -5.25
C GLY A 42 -22.27 12.37 -6.31
N ARG A 43 -21.54 13.41 -5.92
CA ARG A 43 -20.97 14.41 -6.84
C ARG A 43 -19.45 14.30 -6.85
N LEU A 44 -18.89 14.37 -8.05
CA LEU A 44 -17.45 14.41 -8.25
C LEU A 44 -16.83 15.62 -7.52
N HIS A 45 -15.76 15.37 -6.77
CA HIS A 45 -15.06 16.42 -6.02
C HIS A 45 -14.64 17.58 -6.96
N PRO A 46 -14.94 18.85 -6.62
CA PRO A 46 -14.72 20.00 -7.52
C PRO A 46 -13.25 20.24 -7.89
N ALA A 47 -12.31 19.77 -7.06
CA ALA A 47 -10.88 19.78 -7.36
C ALA A 47 -10.42 18.63 -8.30
N THR A 48 -11.30 18.09 -9.13
CA THR A 48 -10.95 17.09 -10.15
C THR A 48 -10.77 17.81 -11.48
N GLU A 49 -9.55 17.80 -12.01
CA GLU A 49 -9.19 18.52 -13.23
C GLU A 49 -10.12 18.18 -14.39
N GLN A 50 -10.60 19.20 -15.10
CA GLN A 50 -11.57 19.08 -16.19
C GLN A 50 -11.07 18.18 -17.33
N ARG A 51 -9.75 18.15 -17.57
CA ARG A 51 -9.11 17.27 -18.57
C ARG A 51 -9.23 15.80 -18.19
N PHE A 52 -9.11 15.47 -16.91
CA PHE A 52 -9.21 14.09 -16.43
C PHE A 52 -10.66 13.63 -16.30
N ARG A 53 -11.62 14.52 -16.00
CA ARG A 53 -13.07 14.21 -16.13
C ARG A 53 -13.39 13.69 -17.51
N LYS A 54 -12.92 14.39 -18.56
CA LYS A 54 -13.08 13.95 -19.95
C LYS A 54 -12.39 12.61 -20.23
N LYS A 55 -11.28 12.29 -19.55
CA LYS A 55 -10.58 11.00 -19.69
C LYS A 55 -11.36 9.87 -19.00
N LEU A 56 -11.88 10.08 -17.79
CA LEU A 56 -12.75 9.13 -17.10
C LEU A 56 -14.08 8.91 -17.83
N ASP A 57 -14.73 9.98 -18.28
CA ASP A 57 -15.99 9.89 -19.05
C ASP A 57 -15.80 9.08 -20.35
N ARG A 58 -14.59 9.11 -20.93
CA ARG A 58 -14.22 8.30 -22.10
C ARG A 58 -13.86 6.86 -21.77
N LEU A 59 -13.23 6.61 -20.62
CA LEU A 59 -12.75 5.28 -20.21
C LEU A 59 -13.83 4.45 -19.53
N SER A 60 -14.80 5.09 -18.88
CA SER A 60 -16.00 4.43 -18.34
C SER A 60 -17.24 5.21 -18.71
N PRO A 61 -17.84 4.92 -19.88
CA PRO A 61 -19.25 5.21 -20.06
C PRO A 61 -20.02 4.41 -19.02
N LEU A 62 -20.43 5.07 -17.93
CA LEU A 62 -21.45 4.65 -16.93
C LEU A 62 -21.77 3.14 -16.88
N GLY A 63 -20.76 2.29 -16.61
CA GLY A 63 -20.92 0.83 -16.61
C GLY A 63 -19.72 0.01 -17.11
N GLY A 64 -18.72 0.63 -17.75
CA GLY A 64 -17.52 -0.09 -18.20
C GLY A 64 -16.57 -0.52 -17.07
N ASP A 65 -16.14 -1.78 -17.10
CA ASP A 65 -15.23 -2.45 -16.15
C ASP A 65 -13.74 -2.32 -16.50
N GLY A 66 -13.40 -1.45 -17.46
CA GLY A 66 -12.05 -1.28 -17.99
C GLY A 66 -11.00 -0.86 -16.95
N ASN A 67 -9.74 -1.14 -17.29
CA ASN A 67 -8.59 -0.72 -16.49
C ASN A 67 -8.19 0.72 -16.80
N VAL A 68 -7.76 1.45 -15.77
CA VAL A 68 -7.23 2.80 -15.86
C VAL A 68 -5.82 2.82 -15.29
N THR A 69 -4.90 3.42 -16.03
CA THR A 69 -3.53 3.68 -15.59
C THR A 69 -3.55 4.68 -14.42
N LEU A 70 -2.96 4.30 -13.29
CA LEU A 70 -2.93 5.14 -12.07
C LEU A 70 -1.80 6.18 -12.09
N ASP A 71 -0.84 6.00 -12.99
CA ASP A 71 0.35 6.83 -13.16
C ASP A 71 0.67 6.98 -14.67
N ALA A 72 1.51 7.97 -15.02
CA ALA A 72 2.00 8.17 -16.38
C ALA A 72 3.00 7.07 -16.81
N THR A 73 3.61 6.38 -15.86
CA THR A 73 4.57 5.27 -16.06
C THR A 73 4.06 3.97 -15.40
N PRO A 74 2.90 3.43 -15.82
CA PRO A 74 2.18 2.37 -15.08
C PRO A 74 2.94 1.04 -14.94
N GLU A 75 3.99 0.83 -15.72
CA GLU A 75 4.82 -0.39 -15.72
C GLU A 75 6.20 -0.17 -15.06
N VAL A 76 6.49 1.06 -14.61
CA VAL A 76 7.78 1.41 -14.01
C VAL A 76 7.55 1.87 -12.58
N PHE A 77 8.29 1.29 -11.64
CA PHE A 77 8.31 1.78 -10.28
C PHE A 77 9.32 2.92 -10.16
N ASP A 78 8.82 4.15 -10.06
CA ASP A 78 9.62 5.37 -10.07
C ASP A 78 8.99 6.46 -9.17
N ASN A 79 9.54 7.67 -9.18
CA ASN A 79 8.98 8.78 -8.41
C ASN A 79 7.89 9.59 -9.14
N GLN A 80 7.38 9.11 -10.27
CA GLN A 80 6.34 9.79 -11.04
C GLN A 80 5.06 9.97 -10.22
N TYR A 81 4.76 9.03 -9.31
CA TYR A 81 3.70 9.15 -8.30
C TYR A 81 3.74 10.49 -7.55
N PHE A 82 4.93 10.87 -7.07
CA PHE A 82 5.12 12.11 -6.29
C PHE A 82 5.14 13.34 -7.18
N LYS A 83 5.71 13.25 -8.39
CA LYS A 83 5.63 14.33 -9.39
C LYS A 83 4.17 14.65 -9.73
N ASP A 84 3.33 13.62 -9.83
CA ASP A 84 1.91 13.77 -10.11
C ASP A 84 1.13 14.36 -8.91
N LEU A 85 1.51 14.05 -7.67
CA LEU A 85 0.98 14.72 -6.49
C LEU A 85 1.27 16.22 -6.49
N VAL A 86 2.54 16.60 -6.74
CA VAL A 86 2.96 18.02 -6.79
C VAL A 86 2.21 18.78 -7.87
N ASN A 87 1.97 18.14 -9.02
CA ASN A 87 1.26 18.73 -10.14
C ASN A 87 -0.28 18.62 -10.02
N GLY A 88 -0.81 18.11 -8.92
CA GLY A 88 -2.25 17.97 -8.72
C GLY A 88 -2.93 16.95 -9.64
N ARG A 89 -2.17 16.03 -10.24
CA ARG A 89 -2.64 15.00 -11.18
C ARG A 89 -3.19 13.74 -10.50
N ARG A 90 -3.02 13.60 -9.18
CA ARG A 90 -3.62 12.51 -8.40
C ARG A 90 -5.06 12.81 -7.99
N PHE A 91 -5.89 11.77 -7.97
CA PHE A 91 -7.34 11.91 -7.89
C PHE A 91 -7.95 11.32 -6.61
N LEU A 92 -7.30 10.35 -5.96
CA LEU A 92 -7.75 9.80 -4.69
C LEU A 92 -7.65 10.86 -3.59
N LYS A 93 -8.66 10.92 -2.70
CA LYS A 93 -8.66 11.85 -1.54
C LYS A 93 -7.44 11.62 -0.66
N SER A 94 -7.06 10.37 -0.44
CA SER A 94 -5.89 9.97 0.33
C SER A 94 -4.61 10.59 -0.26
N ASP A 95 -4.39 10.41 -1.56
CA ASP A 95 -3.26 10.98 -2.30
C ASP A 95 -3.24 12.51 -2.18
N LYS A 96 -4.37 13.19 -2.47
CA LYS A 96 -4.47 14.65 -2.34
C LYS A 96 -4.20 15.15 -0.91
N THR A 97 -4.57 14.36 0.10
CA THR A 97 -4.36 14.73 1.50
C THR A 97 -2.87 14.71 1.86
N LEU A 98 -2.07 13.80 1.28
CA LEU A 98 -0.61 13.78 1.46
C LEU A 98 0.04 15.09 1.03
N PHE A 99 -0.43 15.71 -0.06
CA PHE A 99 0.08 17.01 -0.49
C PHE A 99 -0.59 18.19 0.22
N LYS A 100 -1.80 18.02 0.78
CA LYS A 100 -2.50 19.10 1.49
C LYS A 100 -1.90 19.38 2.86
N TYR A 101 -1.55 18.35 3.63
CA TYR A 101 -1.03 18.52 4.99
C TYR A 101 0.45 18.91 4.99
N HIS A 102 0.83 19.86 5.85
CA HIS A 102 2.15 20.51 5.80
C HIS A 102 3.32 19.53 5.98
N LEU A 103 3.28 18.63 6.97
CA LEU A 103 4.36 17.68 7.22
C LEU A 103 4.56 16.70 6.06
N THR A 104 3.48 16.08 5.59
CA THR A 104 3.54 15.11 4.50
C THR A 104 3.88 15.76 3.15
N ARG A 105 3.48 17.03 2.94
CA ARG A 105 3.78 17.80 1.73
C ARG A 105 5.28 17.96 1.51
N GLU A 106 6.06 18.14 2.58
CA GLU A 106 7.52 18.28 2.47
C GLU A 106 8.16 17.01 1.93
N TYR A 107 7.77 15.83 2.43
CA TYR A 107 8.24 14.56 1.89
C TYR A 107 7.79 14.32 0.45
N VAL A 108 6.54 14.66 0.11
CA VAL A 108 6.05 14.54 -1.26
C VAL A 108 6.91 15.37 -2.21
N ARG A 109 7.25 16.61 -1.85
CA ARG A 109 8.16 17.46 -2.64
C ARG A 109 9.56 16.84 -2.72
N TRP A 110 10.08 16.37 -1.59
CA TRP A 110 11.41 15.79 -1.53
C TRP A 110 11.56 14.54 -2.41
N PHE A 111 10.61 13.62 -2.34
CA PHE A 111 10.56 12.41 -3.18
C PHE A 111 10.30 12.72 -4.65
N SER A 112 9.49 13.74 -4.96
CA SER A 112 9.27 14.18 -6.34
C SER A 112 10.56 14.67 -7.02
N ALA A 113 11.48 15.24 -6.23
CA ALA A 113 12.76 15.74 -6.69
C ALA A 113 13.88 14.68 -6.63
N ASN A 114 13.78 13.71 -5.71
CA ASN A 114 14.85 12.74 -5.42
C ASN A 114 14.29 11.31 -5.38
N GLN A 115 14.44 10.58 -6.48
CA GLN A 115 13.98 9.20 -6.58
C GLN A 115 14.75 8.27 -5.62
N ASP A 116 16.06 8.46 -5.46
CA ASP A 116 16.87 7.62 -4.58
C ASP A 116 16.40 7.71 -3.12
N LYS A 117 16.02 8.92 -2.67
CA LYS A 117 15.47 9.14 -1.32
C LYS A 117 14.09 8.54 -1.15
N PHE A 118 13.27 8.53 -2.20
CA PHE A 118 12.03 7.77 -2.20
C PHE A 118 12.31 6.27 -2.02
N PHE A 119 13.21 5.69 -2.81
CA PHE A 119 13.51 4.26 -2.74
C PHE A 119 14.11 3.86 -1.38
N GLU A 120 15.03 4.66 -0.83
CA GLU A 120 15.61 4.45 0.51
C GLU A 120 14.50 4.34 1.58
N ALA A 121 13.59 5.32 1.61
CA ALA A 121 12.48 5.33 2.56
C ALA A 121 11.44 4.24 2.28
N PHE A 122 11.22 3.88 1.00
CA PHE A 122 10.30 2.82 0.63
C PHE A 122 10.80 1.45 1.10
N VAL A 123 12.09 1.16 0.92
CA VAL A 123 12.72 -0.08 1.41
C VAL A 123 12.63 -0.16 2.93
N GLU A 124 12.97 0.92 3.64
CA GLU A 124 12.85 0.98 5.09
C GLU A 124 11.40 0.72 5.56
N GLY A 125 10.44 1.35 4.88
CA GLY A 125 9.02 1.17 5.15
C GLY A 125 8.54 -0.26 4.93
N MET A 126 8.97 -0.91 3.84
CA MET A 126 8.61 -2.30 3.54
C MET A 126 9.22 -3.28 4.55
N ILE A 127 10.47 -3.05 4.99
CA ILE A 127 11.09 -3.85 6.05
C ILE A 127 10.30 -3.72 7.35
N LYS A 128 9.97 -2.50 7.77
CA LYS A 128 9.20 -2.25 8.99
C LYS A 128 7.77 -2.78 8.94
N MET A 129 7.12 -2.74 7.77
CA MET A 129 5.78 -3.29 7.58
C MET A 129 5.80 -4.83 7.58
N GLY A 130 6.85 -5.43 7.02
CA GLY A 130 7.00 -6.87 6.89
C GLY A 130 7.57 -7.57 8.12
N ASP A 131 8.05 -6.82 9.12
CA ASP A 131 8.57 -7.38 10.35
C ASP A 131 7.45 -8.00 11.19
N GLN A 132 7.39 -9.33 11.18
CA GLN A 132 6.46 -10.14 11.98
C GLN A 132 7.17 -10.81 13.18
N SER A 133 8.36 -10.33 13.56
CA SER A 133 9.08 -10.89 14.70
C SER A 133 8.20 -10.84 15.96
N GLY A 134 8.00 -12.00 16.59
CA GLY A 134 7.18 -12.14 17.79
C GLY A 134 5.68 -12.35 17.57
N CYS A 135 5.18 -12.43 16.33
CA CYS A 135 3.80 -12.84 16.07
C CYS A 135 3.64 -14.37 16.27
N ALA A 136 2.72 -14.78 17.16
CA ALA A 136 2.35 -16.18 17.28
C ALA A 136 1.56 -16.64 16.03
N GLY A 137 1.97 -17.74 15.40
CA GLY A 137 1.36 -18.25 14.17
C GLY A 137 1.86 -19.64 13.79
N GLU A 138 1.51 -20.09 12.59
CA GLU A 138 1.92 -21.39 12.04
C GLU A 138 2.52 -21.25 10.65
N ILE A 139 3.41 -22.18 10.28
CA ILE A 139 3.87 -22.31 8.90
C ILE A 139 2.80 -23.11 8.14
N ARG A 140 1.99 -22.42 7.33
CA ARG A 140 0.91 -23.05 6.55
C ARG A 140 1.49 -23.90 5.42
N ARG A 141 0.94 -25.10 5.24
CA ARG A 141 1.25 -25.97 4.08
C ARG A 141 0.50 -25.56 2.82
N ASN A 142 -0.67 -24.91 3.00
CA ASN A 142 -1.45 -24.28 1.95
C ASN A 142 -1.83 -22.87 2.43
N CYS A 143 -1.49 -21.83 1.68
CA CYS A 143 -1.74 -20.44 2.08
C CYS A 143 -3.24 -20.09 2.19
N GLU A 144 -4.10 -20.82 1.48
CA GLU A 144 -5.55 -20.58 1.41
C GLU A 144 -6.30 -21.08 2.66
N VAL A 145 -5.74 -22.04 3.39
CA VAL A 145 -6.40 -22.68 4.54
C VAL A 145 -5.47 -22.81 5.74
N PRO A 146 -5.95 -22.62 6.99
CA PRO A 146 -5.15 -22.92 8.17
C PRO A 146 -4.86 -24.42 8.26
N ASN A 147 -3.76 -24.79 8.90
CA ASN A 147 -3.43 -26.19 9.12
C ASN A 147 -4.48 -26.83 10.04
N SER A 148 -4.79 -28.10 9.78
CA SER A 148 -5.69 -28.85 10.65
C SER A 148 -4.94 -29.38 11.86
N HIS A 149 -5.13 -28.75 13.03
CA HIS A 149 -4.56 -29.23 14.30
C HIS A 149 -5.06 -30.64 14.71
N ARG A 150 -6.12 -31.16 14.06
CA ARG A 150 -6.66 -32.51 14.32
C ARG A 150 -5.79 -33.63 13.74
N LEU A 151 -4.96 -33.34 12.74
CA LEU A 151 -4.02 -34.30 12.14
C LEU A 151 -2.64 -34.25 12.78
N GLU A 152 -2.29 -33.15 13.45
CA GLU A 152 -1.02 -32.99 14.16
C GLU A 152 -1.04 -33.71 15.51
N GLN A 153 -2.13 -33.60 16.28
CA GLN A 153 -2.34 -34.41 17.50
C GLN A 153 -2.29 -35.93 17.21
N ARG A 154 -2.80 -36.38 16.06
CA ARG A 154 -2.79 -37.81 15.71
C ARG A 154 -1.40 -38.31 15.31
N ARG A 155 -0.51 -37.43 14.82
CA ARG A 155 0.88 -37.79 14.48
C ARG A 155 1.78 -37.82 15.71
N GLU A 156 1.60 -36.88 16.63
CA GLU A 156 2.32 -36.89 17.92
C GLU A 156 1.99 -38.13 18.76
N ILE A 157 0.72 -38.57 18.77
CA ILE A 157 0.31 -39.81 19.45
C ILE A 157 0.87 -41.08 18.78
N SER A 158 1.25 -41.00 17.50
CA SER A 158 1.75 -42.15 16.73
C SER A 158 3.28 -42.27 16.68
N SER A 159 4.02 -41.33 17.28
CA SER A 159 5.48 -41.43 17.37
C SER A 159 5.83 -42.19 18.65
N PRO A 160 6.36 -43.43 18.59
CA PRO A 160 6.85 -44.09 19.79
C PRO A 160 8.04 -43.29 20.31
N GLU A 161 7.94 -42.76 21.54
CA GLU A 161 9.13 -42.29 22.26
C GLU A 161 10.13 -43.46 22.37
N PRO A 162 11.43 -43.22 22.13
CA PRO A 162 12.44 -44.22 22.44
C PRO A 162 12.47 -44.43 23.96
N LEU A 163 12.00 -45.59 24.40
CA LEU A 163 12.23 -46.10 25.75
C LEU A 163 13.74 -46.23 25.96
N ILE A 164 14.35 -45.23 26.59
CA ILE A 164 15.66 -45.39 27.22
C ILE A 164 15.43 -46.38 28.38
N GLN A 165 15.77 -47.65 28.15
CA GLN A 165 15.77 -48.67 29.17
C GLN A 165 16.77 -48.31 30.26
N LEU A 166 16.26 -48.00 31.45
CA LEU A 166 16.99 -48.16 32.70
C LEU A 166 17.02 -49.66 33.05
N GLU A 167 18.06 -50.36 32.61
CA GLU A 167 18.50 -51.60 33.24
C GLU A 167 20.03 -51.64 33.39
N LYS A 168 20.45 -51.84 34.65
CA LYS A 168 21.74 -52.39 35.14
C LYS A 168 22.90 -51.37 35.16
N LEU A 169 23.50 -50.99 36.29
CA LEU A 169 23.71 -51.62 37.60
C LEU A 169 23.67 -50.58 38.73
#